data_AF-A0AAD6NPX1-F1
#
_entry.id   AF-A0AAD6NPX1-F1
#
_cell.length_a   1.000
_cell.length_b   1.000
_cell.length_c   1.000
_cell.angle_alpha   90.00
_cell.angle_beta   90.00
_cell.angle_gamma   90.00
#
_symmetry.space_group_name_H-M   'P 1'
#
loop_
_entity.id
_entity.type
_entity.pdbx_description
1 polymer ?
#
loop_
_entity_poly.entity_id
_entity_poly.type
_entity_poly.pdbx_seq_one_letter_code
_entity_poly.pdbx_strand_id
1 'polypeptide(L)'
;MASVTKTLERYQRCCYAPQENSSERETQSWYQEATKLKAKYESLQRTQRHLLGEDLGPLNVKELQNLEKQLEGALALARQRKQQVLTEQMEDLRKKERHLGDLNRHLRLKLEAEGQNLQAIQDYWNSGAADGSSNFHLHHSQSSQMDCDPGPVLQIGYHQYVPAEGSSVSASKSMPGETNFFQGWVL
;
A
#
# COMPACT_ATOMS: atom_id res chain seq x y z
N MET A 1 8.60 67.81 29.99
CA MET A 1 9.48 66.82 29.33
C MET A 1 10.01 65.86 30.38
N ALA A 2 9.93 64.54 30.17
CA ALA A 2 10.51 63.59 31.10
C ALA A 2 12.04 63.81 31.16
N SER A 3 12.55 64.10 32.35
CA SER A 3 13.99 64.32 32.58
C SER A 3 14.78 63.09 32.15
N VAL A 4 15.92 63.28 31.49
CA VAL A 4 16.84 62.21 31.07
C VAL A 4 17.12 61.24 32.22
N THR A 5 17.22 61.76 33.45
CA THR A 5 17.38 60.96 34.67
C THR A 5 16.26 59.95 34.91
N LYS A 6 15.00 60.31 34.65
CA LYS A 6 13.84 59.41 34.79
C LYS A 6 13.85 58.31 33.73
N THR A 7 14.28 58.65 32.51
CA THR A 7 14.45 57.67 31.43
C THR A 7 15.59 56.71 31.74
N LEU A 8 16.69 57.23 32.29
CA LEU A 8 17.88 56.46 32.66
C LEU A 8 17.60 55.53 33.86
N GLU A 9 16.89 56.01 34.88
CA GLU A 9 16.41 55.17 35.99
C GLU A 9 15.45 54.07 35.52
N ARG A 10 14.56 54.38 34.56
CA ARG A 10 13.63 53.39 34.01
C ARG A 10 14.38 52.34 33.18
N TYR A 11 15.38 52.76 32.40
CA TYR A 11 16.27 51.85 31.65
C TYR A 11 17.11 50.98 32.61
N GLN A 12 17.67 51.58 33.65
CA GLN A 12 18.44 50.87 34.67
C GLN A 12 17.57 49.86 35.43
N ARG A 13 16.32 50.22 35.76
CA ARG A 13 15.35 49.26 36.34
C ARG A 13 14.93 48.17 35.37
N CYS A 14 14.83 48.42 34.07
CA CYS A 14 14.48 47.36 33.11
C CYS A 14 15.66 46.43 32.79
N CYS A 15 16.89 46.95 32.76
CA CYS A 15 18.10 46.17 32.46
C CYS A 15 18.73 45.50 33.69
N TYR A 16 18.51 46.04 34.90
CA TYR A 16 19.09 45.53 36.16
C TYR A 16 18.03 45.15 37.21
N ALA A 17 16.72 45.26 36.94
CA ALA A 17 15.79 44.41 37.69
C ALA A 17 16.17 42.96 37.41
N PRO A 18 16.03 42.05 38.38
CA PRO A 18 16.41 40.65 38.19
C PRO A 18 15.44 39.97 37.21
N GLN A 19 15.66 40.23 35.92
CA GLN A 19 15.20 39.44 34.79
C GLN A 19 15.84 38.04 34.82
N GLU A 20 16.83 37.81 35.69
CA GLU A 20 17.36 36.47 36.01
C GLU A 20 16.25 35.51 36.46
N ASN A 21 15.25 35.98 37.21
CA ASN A 21 14.20 35.10 37.72
C ASN A 21 13.19 34.62 36.66
N SER A 22 13.02 35.33 35.55
CA SER A 22 12.06 34.93 34.49
C SER A 22 12.69 33.86 33.60
N SER A 23 13.90 34.11 33.11
CA SER A 23 14.64 33.17 32.27
C SER A 23 15.00 31.89 33.02
N GLU A 24 15.39 31.98 34.30
CA GLU A 24 15.64 30.80 35.14
C GLU A 24 14.36 30.01 35.41
N ARG A 25 13.24 30.69 35.68
CA ARG A 25 11.94 30.03 35.88
C ARG A 25 11.42 29.37 34.61
N GLU A 26 11.59 30.01 33.45
CA GLU A 26 11.28 29.44 32.14
C GLU A 26 12.17 28.23 31.85
N THR A 27 13.48 28.31 32.13
CA THR A 27 14.42 27.20 31.96
C THR A 27 14.07 26.04 32.89
N GLN A 28 13.73 26.30 34.15
CA GLN A 28 13.26 25.29 35.10
C GLN A 28 11.92 24.67 34.65
N SER A 29 11.00 25.48 34.13
CA SER A 29 9.73 25.00 33.56
C SER A 29 10.00 24.06 32.37
N TRP A 30 10.85 24.47 31.43
CA TRP A 30 11.27 23.63 30.30
C TRP A 30 11.92 22.32 30.74
N TYR A 31 12.79 22.37 31.75
CA TYR A 31 13.42 21.18 32.31
C TYR A 31 12.38 20.23 32.94
N GLN A 32 11.41 20.76 33.67
CA GLN A 32 10.31 19.96 34.23
C GLN A 32 9.46 19.31 33.13
N GLU A 33 9.10 20.06 32.09
CA GLU A 33 8.35 19.53 30.96
C GLU A 33 9.13 18.46 30.19
N ALA A 34 10.42 18.68 29.95
CA ALA A 34 11.30 17.68 29.34
C ALA A 34 11.38 16.40 30.19
N THR A 35 11.47 16.53 31.52
CA THR A 35 11.48 15.39 32.44
C THR A 35 10.16 14.62 32.42
N LYS A 36 9.02 15.34 32.43
CA LYS A 36 7.68 14.73 32.30
C LYS A 36 7.53 14.00 30.97
N LEU A 37 7.99 14.61 29.88
CA LEU A 37 7.94 14.01 28.54
C LEU A 37 8.79 12.74 28.48
N LYS A 38 10.01 12.78 29.04
CA LYS A 38 10.90 11.61 29.13
C LYS A 38 10.25 10.46 29.91
N ALA A 39 9.63 10.76 31.05
CA ALA A 39 8.93 9.74 31.84
C ALA A 39 7.75 9.11 31.08
N LYS A 40 6.98 9.91 30.32
CA LYS A 40 5.91 9.41 29.46
C LYS A 40 6.45 8.49 28.36
N TYR A 41 7.53 8.92 27.70
CA TYR A 41 8.18 8.13 26.66
C TYR A 41 8.67 6.78 27.19
N GLU A 42 9.38 6.77 28.33
CA GLU A 42 9.87 5.53 28.94
C GLU A 42 8.72 4.60 29.36
N SER A 43 7.62 5.14 29.87
CA SER A 43 6.42 4.36 30.18
C SER A 43 5.79 3.73 28.92
N LEU A 44 5.70 4.50 27.84
CA LEU A 44 5.18 4.02 26.57
C LEU A 44 6.08 2.94 25.97
N GLN A 45 7.39 3.14 25.98
CA GLN A 45 8.37 2.16 25.49
C GLN A 45 8.32 0.87 26.30
N ARG A 46 8.16 0.96 27.63
CA ARG A 46 7.96 -0.22 28.49
C ARG A 46 6.68 -0.97 28.12
N THR A 47 5.59 -0.24 27.89
CA THR A 47 4.31 -0.83 27.46
C THR A 47 4.44 -1.52 26.09
N GLN A 48 5.17 -0.92 25.15
CA GLN A 48 5.46 -1.53 23.85
C GLN A 48 6.23 -2.85 24.02
N ARG A 49 7.28 -2.87 24.86
CA ARG A 49 8.03 -4.09 25.17
C ARG A 49 7.12 -5.19 25.73
N HIS A 50 6.26 -4.86 26.70
CA HIS A 50 5.29 -5.82 27.22
C HIS A 50 4.36 -6.36 26.13
N LEU A 51 3.83 -5.50 25.25
CA LEU A 51 2.97 -5.91 24.12
C LEU A 51 3.70 -6.81 23.11
N LEU A 52 5.03 -6.67 23.00
CA LEU A 52 5.90 -7.55 22.20
C LEU A 52 6.31 -8.84 22.93
N GLY A 53 5.89 -9.01 24.19
CA GLY A 53 6.24 -10.17 25.02
C GLY A 53 7.61 -10.06 25.71
N GLU A 54 8.21 -8.87 25.72
CA GLU A 54 9.50 -8.58 26.35
C GLU A 54 9.31 -8.02 27.76
N ASP A 55 10.32 -8.17 28.63
CA ASP A 55 10.36 -7.62 30.00
C ASP A 55 9.10 -7.90 30.83
N LEU A 56 8.57 -9.12 30.75
CA LEU A 56 7.35 -9.52 31.45
C LEU A 56 7.53 -9.82 32.94
N GLY A 57 8.77 -9.99 33.41
CA GLY A 57 9.08 -10.38 34.80
C GLY A 57 8.50 -9.48 35.90
N PRO A 58 8.39 -8.15 35.71
CA PRO A 58 7.76 -7.26 36.70
C PRO A 58 6.24 -7.32 36.77
N LEU A 59 5.55 -7.94 35.79
CA LEU A 59 4.09 -8.01 35.79
C LEU A 59 3.59 -9.15 36.68
N ASN A 60 2.48 -8.90 37.37
CA ASN A 60 1.79 -9.95 38.10
C ASN A 60 0.83 -10.75 37.19
N VAL A 61 0.31 -11.86 37.71
CA VAL A 61 -0.57 -12.78 36.95
C VAL A 61 -1.81 -12.08 36.38
N LYS A 62 -2.42 -11.16 37.13
CA LYS A 62 -3.62 -10.44 36.67
C LYS A 62 -3.30 -9.47 35.54
N GLU A 63 -2.16 -8.80 35.62
CA GLU A 63 -1.68 -7.90 34.58
C GLU A 63 -1.31 -8.67 33.30
N LEU A 64 -0.67 -9.83 33.43
CA LEU A 64 -0.38 -10.73 32.30
C LEU A 64 -1.66 -11.22 31.61
N GLN A 65 -2.65 -11.68 32.37
CA GLN A 65 -3.95 -12.10 31.80
C GLN A 65 -4.66 -10.94 31.09
N ASN A 66 -4.57 -9.72 31.63
CA ASN A 66 -5.15 -8.55 30.99
C ASN A 66 -4.42 -8.19 29.69
N LEU A 67 -3.09 -8.31 29.67
CA LEU A 67 -2.26 -8.10 28.48
C LEU A 67 -2.59 -9.14 27.39
N GLU A 68 -2.68 -10.41 27.76
CA GLU A 68 -3.08 -11.51 26.87
C GLU A 68 -4.45 -11.23 26.25
N LYS A 69 -5.45 -10.92 27.07
CA LYS A 69 -6.80 -10.59 26.59
C LYS A 69 -6.82 -9.39 25.63
N GLN A 70 -6.00 -8.38 25.89
CA GLN A 70 -5.88 -7.23 24.99
C GLN A 70 -5.27 -7.62 23.63
N LEU A 71 -4.21 -8.43 23.64
CA LEU A 71 -3.56 -8.92 22.42
C LEU A 71 -4.48 -9.84 21.62
N GLU A 72 -5.20 -10.75 22.29
CA GLU A 72 -6.19 -11.62 21.65
C GLU A 72 -7.32 -10.82 20.99
N GLY A 73 -7.85 -9.81 21.69
CA GLY A 73 -8.88 -8.92 21.15
C GLY A 73 -8.40 -8.15 19.93
N ALA A 74 -7.20 -7.56 20.01
CA ALA A 74 -6.60 -6.84 18.87
C ALA A 74 -6.34 -7.78 17.68
N LEU A 75 -5.86 -8.99 17.93
CA LEU A 75 -5.63 -9.99 16.90
C LEU A 75 -6.93 -10.46 16.24
N ALA A 76 -7.98 -10.68 17.03
CA ALA A 76 -9.30 -11.03 16.53
C ALA A 76 -9.86 -9.94 15.61
N LEU A 77 -9.77 -8.66 16.02
CA LEU A 77 -10.17 -7.51 15.21
C LEU A 77 -9.35 -7.41 13.92
N ALA A 78 -8.03 -7.60 13.98
CA ALA A 78 -7.17 -7.57 12.80
C ALA A 78 -7.55 -8.68 11.80
N ARG A 79 -7.80 -9.90 12.29
CA ARG A 79 -8.24 -11.03 11.46
C ARG A 79 -9.62 -10.78 10.85
N GLN A 80 -10.56 -10.28 11.64
CA GLN A 80 -11.90 -9.91 11.16
C GLN A 80 -11.81 -8.87 10.05
N ARG A 81 -11.00 -7.81 10.24
CA ARG A 81 -10.84 -6.77 9.22
C ARG A 81 -10.19 -7.32 7.95
N LYS A 82 -9.16 -8.16 8.08
CA LYS A 82 -8.55 -8.85 6.93
C LYS A 82 -9.57 -9.69 6.17
N GLN A 83 -10.38 -10.47 6.90
CA GLN A 83 -11.41 -11.30 6.30
C GLN A 83 -12.44 -10.46 5.55
N GLN A 84 -12.92 -9.37 6.17
CA GLN A 84 -13.87 -8.45 5.57
C GLN A 84 -13.34 -7.86 4.25
N VAL A 85 -12.11 -7.34 4.26
CA VAL A 85 -11.49 -6.76 3.05
C VAL A 85 -11.36 -7.81 1.95
N LEU A 86 -10.95 -9.03 2.30
CA LEU A 86 -10.81 -10.11 1.32
C LEU A 86 -12.16 -10.52 0.72
N THR A 87 -13.22 -10.58 1.53
CA THR A 87 -14.57 -10.88 1.04
C THR A 87 -15.10 -9.79 0.12
N GLU A 88 -14.89 -8.52 0.47
CA GLU A 88 -15.27 -7.37 -0.37
C GLU A 88 -14.57 -7.45 -1.73
N GLN A 89 -13.24 -7.68 -1.74
CA GLN A 89 -12.47 -7.85 -2.98
C GLN A 89 -12.95 -9.04 -3.83
N MET A 90 -13.27 -10.16 -3.19
CA MET A 90 -13.75 -11.35 -3.88
C MET A 90 -15.12 -11.10 -4.53
N GLU A 91 -16.02 -10.40 -3.85
CA GLU A 91 -17.33 -10.02 -4.40
C GLU A 91 -17.20 -9.07 -5.58
N ASP A 92 -16.32 -8.08 -5.49
CA ASP A 92 -16.07 -7.12 -6.57
C ASP A 92 -15.47 -7.78 -7.81
N LEU A 93 -14.52 -8.71 -7.63
CA LEU A 93 -13.98 -9.50 -8.74
C LEU A 93 -15.06 -10.38 -9.38
N ARG A 94 -15.92 -11.04 -8.59
CA ARG A 94 -17.04 -11.84 -9.12
C ARG A 94 -18.06 -10.98 -9.88
N LYS A 95 -18.33 -9.75 -9.44
CA LYS A 95 -19.18 -8.81 -10.20
C LYS A 95 -18.56 -8.45 -11.54
N LYS A 96 -17.26 -8.16 -11.57
CA LYS A 96 -16.52 -7.86 -12.81
C LYS A 96 -16.50 -9.06 -13.76
N GLU A 97 -16.25 -10.26 -13.24
CA GLU A 97 -16.28 -11.50 -14.02
C GLU A 97 -17.63 -11.70 -14.71
N ARG A 98 -18.74 -11.58 -13.97
CA ARG A 98 -20.08 -11.69 -14.55
C ARG A 98 -20.33 -10.62 -15.61
N HIS A 99 -20.00 -9.37 -15.32
CA HIS A 99 -20.20 -8.27 -16.26
C HIS A 99 -19.43 -8.47 -17.57
N LEU A 100 -18.15 -8.86 -17.48
CA LEU A 100 -17.33 -9.16 -18.66
C LEU A 100 -17.84 -10.41 -19.40
N GLY A 101 -18.30 -11.42 -18.67
CA GLY A 101 -18.93 -12.62 -19.25
C GLY A 101 -20.19 -12.29 -20.06
N ASP A 102 -21.04 -11.41 -19.53
CA ASP A 102 -22.25 -10.95 -20.22
C ASP A 102 -21.92 -10.12 -21.46
N LEU A 103 -20.95 -9.21 -21.36
CA LEU A 103 -20.49 -8.42 -22.51
C LEU A 103 -19.87 -9.30 -23.59
N ASN A 104 -19.03 -10.27 -23.21
CA ASN A 104 -18.40 -11.19 -24.16
C ASN A 104 -19.46 -12.05 -24.86
N ARG A 105 -20.45 -12.58 -24.12
CA ARG A 105 -21.60 -13.31 -24.70
C ARG A 105 -22.35 -12.45 -25.71
N HIS A 106 -22.65 -11.20 -25.37
CA HIS A 106 -23.33 -10.27 -26.28
C HIS A 106 -22.55 -10.01 -27.56
N LEU A 107 -21.23 -9.81 -27.45
CA LEU A 107 -20.36 -9.60 -28.60
C LEU A 107 -20.28 -10.84 -29.50
N ARG A 108 -20.24 -12.05 -28.92
CA ARG A 108 -20.27 -13.30 -29.70
C ARG A 108 -21.56 -13.44 -30.49
N LEU A 109 -22.71 -13.20 -29.86
CA LEU A 109 -24.01 -13.23 -30.54
C LEU A 109 -24.09 -12.22 -31.70
N LYS A 110 -23.55 -11.01 -31.51
CA LYS A 110 -23.47 -10.01 -32.58
C LYS A 110 -22.59 -10.46 -33.74
N LEU A 111 -21.41 -11.01 -33.44
CA LEU A 111 -20.47 -11.49 -34.45
C LEU A 111 -21.09 -12.65 -35.26
N GLU A 112 -21.77 -13.57 -34.60
CA GLU A 112 -22.50 -14.66 -35.25
C GLU A 112 -23.63 -14.15 -36.15
N ALA A 113 -24.40 -13.15 -35.69
CA ALA A 113 -25.46 -12.54 -36.49
C ALA A 113 -24.94 -11.78 -37.72
N GLU A 114 -23.84 -11.02 -37.58
CA GLU A 114 -23.20 -10.33 -38.70
C GLU A 114 -22.56 -11.32 -39.68
N GLY A 115 -21.92 -12.39 -39.19
CA GLY A 115 -21.38 -13.46 -40.03
C GLY A 115 -22.46 -14.17 -40.85
N GLN A 116 -23.60 -14.46 -40.24
CA GLN A 116 -24.77 -15.01 -40.93
C GLN A 116 -25.34 -14.04 -41.97
N ASN A 117 -25.36 -12.75 -41.67
CA ASN A 117 -25.81 -11.71 -42.61
C ASN A 117 -24.90 -11.63 -43.85
N LEU A 118 -23.58 -11.65 -43.64
CA LEU A 118 -22.59 -11.66 -44.73
C LEU A 118 -22.70 -12.92 -45.59
N GLN A 119 -22.88 -14.09 -44.98
CA GLN A 119 -23.12 -15.34 -45.71
C GLN A 119 -24.40 -15.26 -46.54
N ALA A 120 -25.51 -14.78 -45.97
CA ALA A 120 -26.77 -14.61 -46.68
C ALA A 120 -26.67 -13.65 -47.87
N ILE A 121 -25.92 -12.54 -47.73
CA ILE A 121 -25.62 -11.62 -48.84
C ILE A 121 -24.83 -12.35 -49.93
N GLN A 122 -23.79 -13.10 -49.57
CA GLN A 122 -22.97 -13.84 -50.54
C GLN A 122 -23.76 -14.91 -51.28
N ASP A 123 -24.64 -15.65 -50.59
CA ASP A 123 -25.53 -16.64 -51.19
C ASP A 123 -26.56 -16.00 -52.14
N TYR A 124 -27.04 -14.80 -51.80
CA TYR A 124 -27.93 -14.01 -52.67
C TYR A 124 -27.23 -13.58 -53.97
N TRP A 125 -25.99 -13.07 -53.90
CA TRP A 125 -25.22 -12.69 -55.09
C TRP A 125 -24.82 -13.90 -55.95
N ASN A 126 -24.49 -15.04 -55.34
CA ASN A 126 -24.15 -16.27 -56.05
C ASN A 126 -25.37 -16.92 -56.72
N SER A 127 -26.57 -16.75 -56.18
CA SER A 127 -27.82 -17.28 -56.76
C SER A 127 -28.26 -16.55 -58.04
N GLY A 128 -27.73 -15.34 -58.31
CA GLY A 128 -27.94 -14.59 -59.55
C GLY A 128 -26.99 -14.97 -60.70
N ALA A 129 -25.96 -15.78 -60.44
CA ALA A 129 -24.96 -16.19 -61.43
C ALA A 129 -25.24 -17.58 -62.02
N ALA A 130 -26.52 -17.96 -62.11
CA ALA A 130 -26.96 -19.18 -62.79
C ALA A 130 -27.37 -18.92 -64.25
N ASP A 131 -26.53 -18.21 -65.02
CA ASP A 131 -26.42 -18.40 -66.46
C ASP A 131 -25.10 -17.79 -66.96
N GLY A 132 -24.10 -18.63 -67.22
CA GLY A 132 -22.81 -18.18 -67.76
C GLY A 132 -21.59 -18.75 -67.04
N SER A 133 -21.23 -19.98 -67.42
CA SER A 133 -19.92 -20.62 -67.30
C SER A 133 -18.75 -19.71 -66.85
N SER A 134 -18.26 -19.89 -65.62
CA SER A 134 -16.82 -19.79 -65.32
C SER A 134 -16.48 -20.49 -63.99
N ASN A 135 -15.66 -21.53 -64.09
CA ASN A 135 -14.99 -22.16 -62.95
C ASN A 135 -13.99 -21.15 -62.35
N PHE A 136 -14.33 -20.54 -61.22
CA PHE A 136 -13.33 -20.01 -60.30
C PHE A 136 -13.37 -20.84 -59.02
N HIS A 137 -12.37 -21.72 -58.86
CA HIS A 137 -12.08 -22.38 -57.59
C HIS A 137 -11.73 -21.30 -56.57
N LEU A 138 -12.67 -20.97 -55.68
CA LEU A 138 -12.36 -20.20 -54.49
C LEU A 138 -11.67 -21.16 -53.51
N HIS A 139 -10.34 -21.05 -53.45
CA HIS A 139 -9.50 -21.83 -52.55
C HIS A 139 -9.95 -21.55 -51.12
N HIS A 140 -10.63 -22.54 -50.51
CA HIS A 140 -10.86 -22.60 -49.08
C HIS A 140 -9.50 -22.54 -48.40
N SER A 141 -9.15 -21.37 -47.85
CA SER A 141 -7.94 -21.21 -47.04
C SER A 141 -8.07 -22.13 -45.83
N GLN A 142 -7.42 -23.29 -45.94
CA GLN A 142 -7.22 -24.20 -44.84
C GLN A 142 -6.66 -23.43 -43.65
N SER A 143 -7.21 -23.74 -42.48
CA SER A 143 -6.68 -23.34 -41.19
C SER A 143 -5.20 -23.70 -41.11
N SER A 144 -4.31 -22.71 -41.24
CA SER A 144 -2.95 -22.85 -40.75
C SER A 144 -3.00 -22.83 -39.24
N GLN A 145 -3.07 -24.04 -38.71
CA GLN A 145 -2.58 -24.47 -37.41
C GLN A 145 -1.51 -23.50 -36.86
N MET A 146 -1.77 -22.95 -35.67
CA MET A 146 -0.78 -22.16 -34.96
C MET A 146 0.46 -23.01 -34.67
N ASP A 147 1.58 -22.66 -35.28
CA ASP A 147 2.89 -22.95 -34.70
C ASP A 147 3.16 -21.87 -33.66
N CYS A 148 2.80 -22.16 -32.41
CA CYS A 148 3.33 -21.44 -31.27
C CYS A 148 4.79 -21.86 -31.12
N ASP A 149 5.71 -21.05 -31.65
CA ASP A 149 7.12 -21.12 -31.29
C ASP A 149 7.24 -20.96 -29.76
N PRO A 150 7.82 -21.93 -29.02
CA PRO A 150 8.08 -21.75 -27.60
C PRO A 150 9.29 -20.84 -27.46
N GLY A 151 9.07 -19.53 -27.64
CA GLY A 151 10.01 -18.51 -27.18
C GLY A 151 10.32 -18.73 -25.69
N PRO A 152 11.54 -18.42 -25.23
CA PRO A 152 12.00 -18.83 -23.92
C PRO A 152 11.08 -18.27 -22.84
N VAL A 153 10.40 -19.16 -22.13
CA VAL A 153 9.70 -18.84 -20.89
C VAL A 153 10.72 -18.15 -19.99
N LEU A 154 10.50 -16.86 -19.74
CA LEU A 154 11.16 -16.18 -18.65
C LEU A 154 10.62 -16.84 -17.38
N GLN A 155 11.41 -17.74 -16.84
CA GLN A 155 11.21 -18.35 -15.54
C GLN A 155 11.40 -17.22 -14.52
N ILE A 156 10.32 -16.48 -14.24
CA ILE A 156 10.26 -15.55 -13.11
C ILE A 156 10.24 -16.45 -11.88
N GLY A 157 11.44 -16.84 -11.45
CA GLY A 157 11.66 -17.68 -10.30
C GLY A 157 11.04 -17.02 -9.08
N TYR A 158 10.18 -17.77 -8.38
CA TYR A 158 9.94 -17.55 -6.97
C TYR A 158 11.31 -17.63 -6.28
N HIS A 159 11.75 -16.53 -5.68
CA HIS A 159 12.90 -16.55 -4.81
C HIS A 159 12.59 -17.45 -3.60
N GLN A 160 13.03 -18.70 -3.71
CA GLN A 160 13.20 -19.61 -2.59
C GLN A 160 14.23 -18.98 -1.64
N TYR A 161 13.75 -18.46 -0.51
CA TYR A 161 14.61 -17.96 0.56
C TYR A 161 15.35 -19.14 1.20
N VAL A 162 16.67 -19.19 1.04
CA VAL A 162 17.56 -20.07 1.80
C VAL A 162 18.41 -19.16 2.70
N PRO A 163 18.43 -19.37 4.03
CA PRO A 163 19.30 -18.60 4.91
C PRO A 163 20.70 -19.21 4.85
N ALA A 164 21.71 -18.38 4.61
CA ALA A 164 23.11 -18.75 4.85
C ALA A 164 23.78 -17.62 5.63
N GLU A 165 24.22 -17.98 6.83
CA GLU A 165 25.05 -17.17 7.71
C GLU A 165 26.43 -16.92 7.09
N GLY A 166 27.04 -15.77 7.41
CA GLY A 166 28.49 -15.60 7.36
C GLY A 166 29.06 -14.63 6.31
N SER A 167 29.26 -13.38 6.73
CA SER A 167 30.38 -12.47 6.42
C SER A 167 31.13 -12.58 5.06
N SER A 168 31.04 -11.56 4.21
CA SER A 168 32.09 -10.53 4.04
C SER A 168 31.90 -9.67 2.78
N VAL A 169 32.27 -8.40 2.97
CA VAL A 169 32.30 -7.20 2.11
C VAL A 169 32.64 -7.42 0.62
N SER A 170 31.83 -6.83 -0.28
CA SER A 170 32.33 -6.07 -1.43
C SER A 170 31.27 -5.10 -1.97
N ALA A 171 31.64 -3.82 -1.99
CA ALA A 171 30.85 -2.70 -2.46
C ALA A 171 30.70 -2.69 -3.98
N SER A 172 29.50 -2.36 -4.46
CA SER A 172 29.29 -1.81 -5.80
C SER A 172 28.07 -0.90 -5.83
N LYS A 173 28.16 0.10 -6.70
CA LYS A 173 27.67 1.47 -6.56
C LYS A 173 26.48 1.74 -7.49
N SER A 174 25.55 2.57 -6.98
CA SER A 174 24.58 3.48 -7.66
C SER A 174 23.53 2.91 -8.62
N MET A 175 22.24 3.20 -8.36
CA MET A 175 21.49 4.36 -8.90
C MET A 175 20.11 4.48 -8.19
N PRO A 176 19.51 5.69 -8.14
CA PRO A 176 18.34 5.98 -7.31
C PRO A 176 17.03 5.70 -8.05
N GLY A 177 16.14 4.96 -7.41
CA GLY A 177 14.76 4.74 -7.86
C GLY A 177 13.82 5.12 -6.73
N GLU A 178 13.14 6.23 -6.90
CA GLU A 178 12.22 6.87 -5.96
C GLU A 178 11.08 5.91 -5.57
N THR A 179 10.99 5.57 -4.29
CA THR A 179 9.76 5.06 -3.70
C THR A 179 9.38 5.95 -2.53
N ASN A 180 8.35 6.76 -2.74
CA ASN A 180 7.64 7.52 -1.73
C ASN A 180 7.05 6.58 -0.68
N PHE A 181 7.83 6.30 0.36
CA PHE A 181 7.35 5.72 1.61
C PHE A 181 7.35 6.85 2.64
N PHE A 182 6.21 7.53 2.77
CA PHE A 182 6.02 8.50 3.85
C PHE A 182 5.96 7.74 5.19
N GLN A 183 7.12 7.51 5.80
CA GLN A 183 7.27 7.25 7.23
C GLN A 183 7.01 8.56 7.97
N GLY A 184 5.75 8.78 8.35
CA GLY A 184 5.34 9.90 9.20
C GLY A 184 5.16 9.47 10.64
N TRP A 185 6.26 9.27 11.36
CA TRP A 185 6.31 9.42 12.83
C TRP A 185 7.62 10.11 13.16
N VAL A 186 7.58 11.44 13.20
CA VAL A 186 8.58 12.25 13.88
C VAL A 186 7.80 13.17 14.82
N LEU A 187 8.26 13.17 16.07
CA LEU A 187 7.76 13.91 17.22
C LEU A 187 7.62 15.42 16.97
#